data_AF-A0A1B3ZEC4-F1
#
_entry.id   AF-A0A1B3ZEC4-F1
#
_cell.length_a   1.000
_cell.length_b   1.000
_cell.length_c   1.000
_cell.angle_alpha   90.00
_cell.angle_beta   90.00
_cell.angle_gamma   90.00
#
_symmetry.space_group_name_H-M   'P 1'
#
loop_
_entity.id
_entity.type
_entity.pdbx_description
1 polymer ?
#
loop_
_entity_poly.entity_id
_entity_poly.type
_entity_poly.pdbx_seq_one_letter_code
_entity_poly.pdbx_strand_id
1 'polypeptide(L)'
;MFTHVMIGSNDLERSRAFYDATFTALGGKLGKSDERGRLIYDHEGCRLMITRPIDGNPATAANGGTIGIAATSPDHVRAWYEAGTAHGGTAIENPPCERPNGVFVAYLRDPDGNKLTARTKTTR
;
A
#
# COMPACT_ATOMS: atom_id res chain seq x y z
N MET A 1 10.65 -10.32 8.97
CA MET A 1 11.88 -10.73 8.24
C MET A 1 12.32 -9.69 7.21
N PHE A 2 11.44 -8.97 6.51
CA PHE A 2 11.87 -7.91 5.60
C PHE A 2 12.36 -6.66 6.35
N THR A 3 13.46 -6.06 5.89
CA THR A 3 13.94 -4.76 6.41
C THR A 3 13.16 -3.60 5.82
N HIS A 4 12.81 -3.71 4.54
CA HIS A 4 11.96 -2.78 3.81
C HIS A 4 11.43 -3.46 2.54
N VAL A 5 10.40 -2.87 1.95
CA VAL A 5 9.90 -3.20 0.62
C VAL A 5 10.00 -1.94 -0.23
N MET A 6 10.43 -2.07 -1.49
CA MET A 6 10.50 -0.98 -2.45
C MET A 6 9.74 -1.33 -3.71
N ILE A 7 8.92 -0.40 -4.20
CA ILE A 7 8.17 -0.53 -5.45
C ILE A 7 8.34 0.73 -6.31
N GLY A 8 8.23 0.52 -7.62
CA GLY A 8 8.42 1.56 -8.61
C GLY A 8 7.15 2.41 -8.79
N SER A 9 7.35 3.69 -9.09
CA SER A 9 6.31 4.62 -9.55
C SER A 9 6.82 5.42 -10.75
N ASN A 10 5.91 5.67 -11.71
CA ASN A 10 6.17 6.58 -12.84
C ASN A 10 5.85 8.04 -12.50
N ASP A 11 5.11 8.29 -11.41
CA ASP A 11 4.75 9.63 -10.94
C ASP A 11 4.68 9.65 -9.39
N LEU A 12 5.73 10.20 -8.78
CA LEU A 12 5.86 10.22 -7.32
C LEU A 12 4.86 11.13 -6.63
N GLU A 13 4.37 12.19 -7.27
CA GLU A 13 3.37 13.07 -6.64
C GLU A 13 2.00 12.39 -6.63
N ARG A 14 1.63 11.73 -7.74
CA ARG A 14 0.43 10.89 -7.80
C ARG A 14 0.51 9.73 -6.79
N SER A 15 1.67 9.06 -6.71
CA SER A 15 1.87 8.01 -5.72
C SER A 15 1.81 8.55 -4.29
N ARG A 16 2.39 9.73 -4.02
CA ARG A 16 2.31 10.36 -2.69
C ARG A 16 0.87 10.55 -2.26
N ALA A 17 0.01 11.11 -3.12
CA ALA A 17 -1.39 11.33 -2.78
C ALA A 17 -2.09 10.01 -2.37
N PHE A 18 -1.84 8.93 -3.11
CA PHE A 18 -2.37 7.60 -2.80
C PHE A 18 -1.80 7.03 -1.49
N TYR A 19 -0.47 7.02 -1.34
CA TYR A 19 0.19 6.38 -0.20
C TYR A 19 0.03 7.17 1.10
N ASP A 20 0.03 8.51 1.05
CA ASP A 20 -0.27 9.35 2.21
C ASP A 20 -1.66 9.07 2.75
N ALA A 21 -2.68 9.06 1.88
CA ALA A 21 -4.06 8.81 2.32
C ALA A 21 -4.25 7.39 2.85
N THR A 22 -3.70 6.38 2.18
CA THR A 22 -3.83 4.99 2.62
C THR A 22 -3.08 4.72 3.92
N PHE A 23 -1.89 5.29 4.13
CA PHE A 23 -1.18 5.14 5.41
C PHE A 23 -1.84 5.92 6.55
N THR A 24 -2.36 7.13 6.29
CA THR A 24 -3.14 7.86 7.31
C THR A 24 -4.41 7.11 7.71
N ALA A 25 -5.10 6.47 6.76
CA ALA A 25 -6.28 5.64 7.05
C ALA A 25 -5.98 4.41 7.92
N LEU A 26 -4.72 3.93 7.94
CA LEU A 26 -4.26 2.88 8.84
C LEU A 26 -3.81 3.41 10.23
N GLY A 27 -3.94 4.71 10.48
CA GLY A 27 -3.39 5.37 11.67
C GLY A 27 -1.89 5.66 11.57
N GLY A 28 -1.30 5.55 10.38
CA GLY A 28 0.08 5.89 10.09
C GLY A 28 0.30 7.40 9.87
N LYS A 29 1.53 7.74 9.48
CA LYS A 29 1.95 9.12 9.19
C LYS A 29 2.14 9.32 7.69
N LEU A 30 2.14 10.59 7.28
CA LEU A 30 2.49 10.99 5.91
C LEU A 30 3.91 10.52 5.54
N GLY A 31 4.11 10.25 4.25
CA GLY A 31 5.38 9.81 3.70
C GLY A 31 6.42 10.91 3.73
N LYS A 32 7.66 10.55 4.09
CA LYS A 32 8.80 11.46 4.03
C LYS A 32 9.54 11.29 2.71
N SER A 33 10.00 12.39 2.13
CA SER A 33 11.01 12.31 1.06
C SER A 33 12.40 12.19 1.66
N ASP A 34 13.26 11.39 1.05
CA ASP A 34 14.70 11.47 1.27
C ASP A 34 15.40 12.37 0.24
N GLU A 35 16.71 12.54 0.39
CA GLU A 35 17.56 13.34 -0.49
C GLU A 35 17.54 12.87 -1.96
N ARG A 36 17.13 11.62 -2.21
CA ARG A 36 17.02 11.03 -3.55
C ARG A 36 15.60 11.15 -4.12
N GLY A 37 14.69 11.84 -3.41
CA GLY A 37 13.30 12.03 -3.80
C GLY A 37 12.42 10.80 -3.60
N ARG A 38 12.89 9.77 -2.88
CA ARG A 38 12.10 8.55 -2.62
C ARG A 38 11.10 8.83 -1.51
N LEU A 39 9.89 8.30 -1.65
CA LEU A 39 8.88 8.35 -0.59
C LEU A 39 9.12 7.20 0.39
N ILE A 40 9.06 7.50 1.69
CA ILE A 40 9.29 6.54 2.77
C ILE A 40 8.11 6.56 3.72
N TYR A 41 7.49 5.41 3.88
CA TYR A 41 6.37 5.16 4.79
C TYR A 41 6.78 4.16 5.85
N ASP A 42 6.88 4.64 7.09
CA ASP A 42 7.15 3.83 8.27
C ASP A 42 5.86 3.65 9.07
N HIS A 43 5.47 2.40 9.32
CA HIS A 43 4.27 2.08 10.10
C HIS A 43 4.42 0.72 10.78
N GLU A 44 4.17 0.64 12.09
CA GLU A 44 4.19 -0.61 12.86
C GLU A 44 5.45 -1.48 12.67
N GLY A 45 6.62 -0.84 12.61
CA GLY A 45 7.91 -1.52 12.41
C GLY A 45 8.17 -2.03 10.97
N CYS A 46 7.28 -1.69 10.03
CA CYS A 46 7.44 -1.97 8.61
C CYS A 46 7.79 -0.70 7.84
N ARG A 47 8.57 -0.84 6.77
CA ARG A 47 8.97 0.24 5.87
C ARG A 47 8.59 -0.09 4.43
N LEU A 48 7.76 0.76 3.82
CA LEU A 48 7.48 0.76 2.38
C LEU A 48 8.12 1.99 1.74
N MET A 49 8.78 1.81 0.61
CA MET A 49 9.43 2.88 -0.13
C MET A 49 8.95 2.92 -1.57
N ILE A 50 8.68 4.12 -2.07
CA ILE A 50 8.26 4.37 -3.45
C ILE A 50 9.35 5.16 -4.15
N THR A 51 9.77 4.70 -5.32
CA THR A 51 10.89 5.31 -6.06
C THR A 51 10.61 5.33 -7.56
N ARG A 52 11.28 6.25 -8.27
CA ARG A 52 11.53 6.03 -9.69
C ARG A 52 12.53 4.87 -9.85
N PRO A 53 12.36 3.96 -10.81
CA PRO A 53 13.31 2.88 -11.04
C PRO A 53 14.72 3.39 -11.28
N ILE A 54 15.71 2.74 -10.66
CA ILE A 54 17.10 3.21 -10.66
C ILE A 54 17.79 3.02 -12.02
N ASP A 55 17.30 2.09 -12.84
CA ASP A 55 17.79 1.80 -14.19
C ASP A 55 17.21 2.77 -15.24
N GLY A 56 16.30 3.67 -14.84
CA GLY A 56 15.66 4.64 -15.72
C GLY A 56 14.53 4.10 -16.58
N ASN A 57 14.22 2.80 -16.50
CA ASN A 57 13.08 2.22 -17.21
C ASN A 57 11.75 2.61 -16.54
N PRO A 58 10.62 2.54 -17.27
CA PRO A 58 9.31 2.73 -16.67
C PRO A 58 9.06 1.75 -15.52
N ALA A 59 8.44 2.23 -14.45
CA ALA A 59 8.00 1.37 -13.37
C ALA A 59 6.90 0.43 -13.87
N THR A 60 7.02 -0.85 -13.52
CA THR A 60 6.06 -1.88 -13.86
C THR A 60 5.68 -2.69 -12.63
N ALA A 61 4.41 -3.12 -12.59
CA ALA A 61 3.94 -4.00 -11.54
C ALA A 61 4.41 -5.44 -11.78
N ALA A 62 4.84 -6.12 -10.72
CA ALA A 62 5.17 -7.54 -10.79
C ALA A 62 3.88 -8.38 -10.96
N ASN A 63 3.76 -9.13 -12.06
CA ASN A 63 2.67 -10.10 -12.22
C ASN A 63 2.82 -11.23 -11.19
N GLY A 64 1.77 -11.48 -10.40
CA GLY A 64 1.82 -12.37 -9.23
C GLY A 64 2.39 -11.74 -7.96
N GLY A 65 3.01 -10.56 -8.03
CA GLY A 65 3.47 -9.81 -6.86
C GLY A 65 2.29 -9.27 -6.05
N THR A 66 2.40 -9.29 -4.72
CA THR A 66 1.42 -8.68 -3.82
C THR A 66 2.12 -8.24 -2.53
N ILE A 67 1.98 -6.96 -2.17
CA ILE A 67 2.50 -6.45 -0.89
C ILE A 67 1.35 -6.39 0.12
N GLY A 68 1.51 -7.13 1.21
CA GLY A 68 0.55 -7.17 2.31
C GLY A 68 0.90 -6.21 3.43
N ILE A 69 -0.04 -5.33 3.74
CA ILE A 69 0.02 -4.35 4.82
C ILE A 69 -0.86 -4.86 5.97
N ALA A 70 -0.27 -4.94 7.16
CA ALA A 70 -1.00 -5.36 8.35
C ALA A 70 -1.91 -4.22 8.84
N ALA A 71 -3.17 -4.53 9.05
CA ALA A 71 -4.13 -3.66 9.73
C ALA A 71 -4.43 -4.20 11.14
N THR A 72 -4.67 -3.30 12.09
CA THR A 72 -4.97 -3.66 13.48
C THR A 72 -6.46 -3.96 13.71
N SER A 73 -7.34 -3.55 12.80
CA SER A 73 -8.79 -3.80 12.87
C SER A 73 -9.43 -3.91 11.48
N PRO A 74 -10.63 -4.51 11.36
CA PRO A 74 -11.43 -4.47 10.14
C PRO A 74 -11.74 -3.05 9.67
N ASP A 75 -11.92 -2.10 10.59
CA ASP A 75 -12.19 -0.70 10.27
C ASP A 75 -11.01 -0.02 9.59
N HIS A 76 -9.78 -0.31 10.02
CA HIS A 76 -8.58 0.14 9.30
C HIS A 76 -8.51 -0.42 7.88
N VAL A 77 -8.93 -1.66 7.65
CA VAL A 77 -8.97 -2.23 6.30
C VAL A 77 -10.02 -1.53 5.43
N ARG A 78 -11.20 -1.22 5.98
CA ARG A 78 -12.24 -0.46 5.27
C ARG A 78 -11.77 0.95 4.94
N ALA A 79 -11.24 1.68 5.92
CA ALA A 79 -10.72 3.02 5.73
C ALA A 79 -9.58 3.06 4.71
N TRP A 80 -8.67 2.08 4.75
CA TRP A 80 -7.60 1.94 3.77
C TRP A 80 -8.14 1.73 2.34
N TYR A 81 -9.17 0.91 2.19
CA TYR A 81 -9.81 0.65 0.90
C TYR A 81 -10.52 1.90 0.35
N GLU A 82 -11.30 2.58 1.17
CA GLU A 82 -11.99 3.82 0.81
C GLU A 82 -11.01 4.94 0.44
N ALA A 83 -9.98 5.17 1.25
CA ALA A 83 -8.94 6.16 0.97
C ALA A 83 -8.19 5.83 -0.33
N GLY A 84 -7.80 4.56 -0.52
CA GLY A 84 -7.07 4.15 -1.71
C GLY A 84 -7.89 4.33 -2.99
N THR A 85 -9.17 3.95 -2.99
CA THR A 85 -10.06 4.14 -4.15
C THR A 85 -10.36 5.61 -4.43
N ALA A 86 -10.51 6.45 -3.40
CA ALA A 86 -10.70 7.89 -3.56
C ALA A 86 -9.46 8.61 -4.12
N HIS A 87 -8.26 8.03 -3.95
CA HIS A 87 -6.98 8.66 -4.32
C HIS A 87 -6.24 7.90 -5.44
N GLY A 88 -6.98 7.43 -6.44
CA GLY A 88 -6.43 6.91 -7.70
C GLY A 88 -6.03 5.44 -7.68
N GLY A 89 -6.29 4.73 -6.58
CA GLY A 89 -6.23 3.29 -6.53
C GLY A 89 -7.41 2.63 -7.23
N THR A 90 -7.20 1.41 -7.72
CA THR A 90 -8.25 0.61 -8.38
C THR A 90 -8.56 -0.63 -7.55
N ALA A 91 -9.84 -0.83 -7.23
CA ALA A 91 -10.29 -2.05 -6.58
C ALA A 91 -10.07 -3.28 -7.48
N ILE A 92 -9.51 -4.36 -6.92
CA ILE A 92 -9.25 -5.59 -7.67
C ILE A 92 -10.44 -6.56 -7.59
N GLU A 93 -11.18 -6.53 -6.49
CA GLU A 93 -12.29 -7.43 -6.22
C GLU A 93 -13.42 -6.72 -5.46
N ASN A 94 -14.42 -7.50 -5.05
CA ASN A 94 -15.53 -7.07 -4.21
C ASN A 94 -15.05 -6.29 -2.96
N PRO A 95 -15.92 -5.48 -2.34
CA PRO A 95 -15.58 -4.69 -1.17
C PRO A 95 -14.92 -5.51 -0.04
N PRO A 96 -14.19 -4.84 0.88
CA PRO A 96 -13.50 -5.49 1.99
C PRO A 96 -14.41 -6.48 2.72
N CYS A 97 -13.95 -7.72 2.88
CA CYS A 97 -14.75 -8.78 3.49
C CYS A 97 -13.91 -9.69 4.39
N GLU A 98 -14.59 -10.34 5.31
CA GLU A 98 -14.00 -11.43 6.09
C GLU A 98 -13.93 -12.70 5.25
N ARG A 99 -12.77 -13.36 5.28
CA ARG A 99 -12.55 -14.64 4.61
C ARG A 99 -12.85 -15.80 5.57
N PRO A 100 -13.08 -17.03 5.07
CA PRO A 100 -13.37 -18.19 5.93
C PRO A 100 -12.30 -18.50 6.98
N ASN A 101 -11.08 -17.96 6.84
CA ASN A 101 -9.99 -18.08 7.80
C ASN A 101 -9.99 -16.97 8.89
N GLY A 102 -11.07 -16.19 9.02
CA GLY A 102 -11.22 -15.10 10.00
C GLY A 102 -10.43 -13.83 9.69
N VAL A 103 -9.79 -13.76 8.51
CA VAL A 103 -9.03 -12.56 8.10
C VAL A 103 -9.94 -11.61 7.34
N PHE A 104 -10.03 -10.37 7.81
CA PHE A 104 -10.69 -9.29 7.10
C PHE A 104 -9.68 -8.64 6.14
N VAL A 105 -10.01 -8.56 4.86
CA VAL A 105 -9.03 -8.21 3.80
C VAL A 105 -9.64 -7.33 2.71
N ALA A 106 -8.80 -6.49 2.13
CA ALA A 106 -9.07 -5.72 0.93
C ALA A 106 -7.87 -5.77 -0.04
N TYR A 107 -8.13 -5.59 -1.33
CA TYR A 107 -7.09 -5.52 -2.36
C TYR A 107 -7.29 -4.32 -3.27
N LEU A 108 -6.19 -3.61 -3.53
CA LEU A 108 -6.13 -2.50 -4.47
C LEU A 108 -4.94 -2.65 -5.39
N ARG A 109 -5.02 -2.04 -6.58
CA ARG A 109 -3.84 -1.60 -7.32
C ARG A 109 -3.57 -0.15 -6.97
N ASP A 110 -2.31 0.17 -6.75
CA ASP A 110 -1.87 1.58 -6.72
C ASP A 110 -1.95 2.21 -8.13
N PRO A 111 -1.68 3.51 -8.27
CA PRO A 111 -1.75 4.22 -9.56
C PRO A 111 -0.79 3.69 -10.65
N ASP A 112 0.23 2.91 -10.27
CA ASP A 112 1.20 2.28 -11.17
C ASP A 112 0.94 0.78 -11.37
N GLY A 113 -0.18 0.28 -10.84
CA GLY A 113 -0.64 -1.09 -11.01
C GLY A 113 -0.07 -2.08 -9.99
N ASN A 114 0.77 -1.65 -9.05
CA ASN A 114 1.31 -2.50 -8.00
C ASN A 114 0.16 -3.05 -7.15
N LYS A 115 0.11 -4.37 -6.99
CA LYS A 115 -0.96 -5.01 -6.21
C LYS A 115 -0.64 -4.96 -4.72
N LEU A 116 -1.55 -4.37 -3.96
CA LEU A 116 -1.49 -4.19 -2.51
C LEU A 116 -2.67 -4.90 -1.84
N THR A 117 -2.47 -5.31 -0.60
CA THR A 117 -3.55 -5.77 0.27
C THR A 117 -3.40 -5.21 1.67
N ALA A 118 -4.50 -4.76 2.27
CA ALA A 118 -4.59 -4.52 3.70
C ALA A 118 -5.39 -5.65 4.34
N ARG A 119 -4.88 -6.23 5.43
CA ARG A 119 -5.59 -7.31 6.12
C ARG A 119 -5.34 -7.33 7.63
N THR A 120 -6.32 -7.82 8.39
CA THR A 120 -6.12 -8.09 9.81
C THR A 120 -5.10 -9.21 10.02
N LYS A 121 -4.43 -9.19 11.17
CA LYS A 121 -3.59 -10.32 11.59
C LYS A 121 -4.50 -11.51 11.88
N THR A 122 -4.07 -12.70 11.48
CA THR A 122 -4.73 -13.94 11.89
C THR A 122 -4.61 -14.04 13.41
N THR A 123 -5.74 -14.10 14.11
CA THR A 123 -5.79 -14.46 15.53
C THR A 123 -5.23 -15.87 15.63
N ARG A 124 -4.08 -16.03 16.28
CA ARG A 124 -3.54 -17.35 16.61
C ARG A 124 -4.32 -18.00 17.73
#